data_AF-A0A100Y2U1-F1
#
_entry.id   AF-A0A100Y2U1-F1
#
_cell.length_a   1.000
_cell.length_b   1.000
_cell.length_c   1.000
_cell.angle_alpha   90.00
_cell.angle_beta   90.00
_cell.angle_gamma   90.00
#
_symmetry.space_group_name_H-M   'P 1'
#
loop_
_entity.id
_entity.type
_entity.pdbx_description
1 polymer ?
#
loop_
_entity_poly.entity_id
_entity_poly.type
_entity_poly.pdbx_seq_one_letter_code
_entity_poly.pdbx_strand_id
1 'polypeptide(L)'
;MDATDPKVFHVAGPVEPADVPRLCEELSALLREGTAAGGEVVCEVGGVGRPGLATVDALARLHLTARRLGHRMAVRGAGPDLRLLLELVGLAGILSPPAGPAGRRGGTSASRPGTT
;
A
#
# COMPACT_ATOMS: atom_id res chain seq x y z
N MET A 1 2.60 11.62 -15.54
CA MET A 1 1.47 11.17 -14.71
C MET A 1 1.72 11.77 -13.36
N ASP A 2 1.03 12.87 -13.05
CA ASP A 2 1.21 13.60 -11.82
C ASP A 2 1.12 12.64 -10.64
N ALA A 3 2.20 12.56 -9.88
CA ALA A 3 2.20 11.94 -8.57
C ALA A 3 1.37 12.86 -7.67
N THR A 4 0.03 12.76 -7.77
CA THR A 4 -0.87 13.21 -6.72
C THR A 4 -0.35 12.56 -5.45
N ASP A 5 0.07 13.39 -4.49
CA ASP A 5 0.65 12.93 -3.23
C ASP A 5 -0.23 11.81 -2.65
N PRO A 6 0.28 10.57 -2.58
CA PRO A 6 -0.55 9.43 -2.25
C PRO A 6 -1.07 9.61 -0.83
N LYS A 7 -2.40 9.57 -0.65
CA LYS A 7 -2.98 9.77 0.67
C LYS A 7 -2.65 8.58 1.56
N VAL A 8 -1.98 8.82 2.68
CA VAL A 8 -1.53 7.76 3.59
C VAL A 8 -2.58 7.51 4.67
N PHE A 9 -2.97 6.25 4.83
CA PHE A 9 -3.84 5.76 5.90
C PHE A 9 -3.03 4.80 6.78
N HIS A 10 -3.02 5.02 8.10
CA HIS A 10 -2.19 4.23 9.02
C HIS A 10 -3.03 3.18 9.76
N VAL A 11 -2.57 1.93 9.76
CA VAL A 11 -3.10 0.86 10.59
C VAL A 11 -1.98 0.38 11.51
N ALA A 12 -2.17 0.52 12.81
CA ALA A 12 -1.17 0.19 13.81
C ALA A 12 -1.81 -0.48 15.04
N GLY A 13 -1.00 -1.21 15.79
CA GLY A 13 -1.44 -1.93 16.98
C GLY A 13 -2.12 -3.28 16.68
N PRO A 14 -2.68 -3.94 17.71
CA PRO A 14 -3.56 -5.08 17.50
C PRO A 14 -4.82 -4.62 16.77
N VAL A 15 -5.24 -5.37 15.77
CA VAL A 15 -6.50 -5.12 15.04
C VAL A 15 -7.48 -6.19 15.46
N GLU A 16 -8.57 -5.79 16.10
CA GLU A 16 -9.66 -6.68 16.48
C GLU A 16 -10.79 -6.61 15.44
N PRO A 17 -11.63 -7.66 15.32
CA PRO A 17 -12.77 -7.65 14.40
C PRO A 17 -13.73 -6.47 14.61
N ALA A 18 -13.82 -5.96 15.84
CA ALA A 18 -14.65 -4.80 16.19
C ALA A 18 -14.12 -3.47 15.63
N ASP A 19 -12.83 -3.38 15.30
CA ASP A 19 -12.21 -2.16 14.75
C ASP A 19 -12.51 -1.98 13.26
N VAL A 20 -12.84 -3.06 12.56
CA VAL A 20 -12.98 -3.10 11.11
C VAL A 20 -14.02 -2.09 10.59
N PRO A 21 -15.24 -1.98 11.16
CA PRO A 21 -16.20 -0.99 10.71
C PRO A 21 -15.70 0.45 10.88
N ARG A 22 -15.10 0.76 12.05
CA ARG A 22 -14.54 2.08 12.35
C ARG A 22 -13.46 2.47 11.34
N LEU A 23 -12.53 1.57 11.06
CA LEU A 23 -11.45 1.81 10.08
C LEU A 23 -12.01 2.05 8.66
N CYS A 24 -13.06 1.33 8.25
CA CYS A 24 -13.70 1.55 6.96
C CYS A 24 -14.40 2.91 6.88
N GLU A 25 -15.07 3.32 7.96
CA GLU A 25 -15.72 4.63 8.05
C GLU A 25 -14.69 5.76 7.98
N GLU A 26 -13.61 5.67 8.75
CA GLU A 26 -12.50 6.63 8.75
C GLU A 26 -11.87 6.78 7.36
N LEU A 27 -11.56 5.66 6.70
CA LEU A 27 -11.05 5.69 5.33
C LEU A 27 -12.07 6.32 4.38
N SER A 28 -13.36 5.99 4.51
CA SER A 28 -14.39 6.52 3.62
C SER A 28 -14.59 8.04 3.77
N ALA A 29 -14.48 8.57 4.98
CA ALA A 29 -14.52 10.01 5.25
C ALA A 29 -13.29 10.69 4.64
N LEU A 30 -12.10 10.13 4.91
CA LEU A 30 -10.83 10.61 4.38
C LEU A 30 -10.82 10.76 2.86
N LEU A 31 -11.39 9.78 2.14
CA LEU A 31 -11.40 9.76 0.67
C LEU A 31 -12.44 10.70 0.05
N ARG A 32 -13.58 10.89 0.72
CA ARG A 32 -14.61 11.85 0.27
C ARG A 32 -14.15 13.30 0.42
N GLU A 33 -13.34 13.60 1.42
CA GLU A 33 -12.95 14.96 1.75
C GLU A 33 -11.73 15.47 0.96
N GLY A 34 -10.85 14.59 0.48
CA GLY A 34 -9.53 15.05 0.06
C GLY A 34 -8.85 14.31 -1.08
N THR A 35 -9.56 13.54 -1.90
CA THR A 35 -8.96 12.90 -3.08
C THR A 35 -9.87 13.01 -4.31
N ALA A 36 -9.32 13.50 -5.41
CA ALA A 36 -9.97 13.38 -6.71
C ALA A 36 -10.17 11.88 -7.05
N ALA A 37 -11.30 11.56 -7.69
CA ALA A 37 -11.60 10.20 -8.12
C ALA A 37 -10.43 9.62 -8.95
N GLY A 38 -10.04 8.38 -8.67
CA GLY A 38 -8.90 7.71 -9.32
C GLY A 38 -7.55 7.88 -8.62
N GLY A 39 -7.48 8.62 -7.51
CA GLY A 39 -6.28 8.78 -6.68
C GLY A 39 -5.78 7.48 -6.04
N GLU A 40 -4.49 7.47 -5.71
CA GLU A 40 -3.82 6.37 -5.01
C GLU A 40 -3.80 6.60 -3.49
N VAL A 41 -4.09 5.54 -2.75
CA VAL A 41 -4.13 5.51 -1.29
C VAL A 41 -3.12 4.48 -0.79
N VAL A 42 -2.24 4.88 0.11
CA VAL A 42 -1.25 3.98 0.71
C VAL A 42 -1.68 3.63 2.12
N CYS A 43 -1.95 2.36 2.37
CA CYS A 43 -2.21 1.84 3.71
C CYS A 43 -0.88 1.42 4.35
N GLU A 44 -0.39 2.17 5.32
CA GLU A 44 0.84 1.89 6.05
C GLU A 44 0.54 1.00 7.25
N VAL A 45 1.13 -0.20 7.28
CA VAL A 45 0.90 -1.26 8.28
C VAL A 45 2.14 -1.60 9.10
N GLY A 46 3.21 -0.80 9.02
CA GLY A 46 4.45 -1.03 9.77
C GLY A 46 4.29 -1.03 11.30
N GLY A 47 3.16 -0.53 11.83
CA GLY A 47 2.82 -0.57 13.25
C GLY A 47 2.06 -1.82 13.70
N VAL A 48 1.74 -2.76 12.80
CA VAL A 48 1.05 -4.01 13.14
C VAL A 48 2.06 -5.01 13.70
N GLY A 49 1.98 -5.27 15.01
CA GLY A 49 2.93 -6.15 15.71
C GLY A 49 2.76 -7.64 15.36
N ARG A 50 1.62 -8.24 15.72
CA ARG A 50 1.31 -9.65 15.44
C ARG A 50 0.10 -9.73 14.50
N PRO A 51 0.31 -9.93 13.19
CA PRO A 51 -0.79 -9.98 12.24
C PRO A 51 -1.63 -11.25 12.42
N GLY A 52 -2.95 -11.11 12.39
CA GLY A 52 -3.91 -12.21 12.44
C GLY A 52 -5.01 -12.06 11.38
N LEU A 53 -5.99 -12.96 11.38
CA LEU A 53 -7.10 -12.91 10.41
C LEU A 53 -7.95 -11.64 10.55
N ALA A 54 -8.03 -11.04 11.73
CA ALA A 54 -8.69 -9.75 11.93
C ALA A 54 -7.97 -8.61 11.17
N THR A 55 -6.63 -8.60 11.19
CA THR A 55 -5.83 -7.67 10.35
C THR A 55 -6.08 -7.91 8.87
N VAL A 56 -6.16 -9.17 8.44
CA VAL A 56 -6.41 -9.54 7.04
C VAL A 56 -7.81 -9.09 6.60
N ASP A 57 -8.86 -9.34 7.40
CA ASP A 57 -10.22 -8.87 7.12
C ASP A 57 -10.25 -7.34 7.04
N ALA A 58 -9.60 -6.64 7.99
CA ALA A 58 -9.49 -5.19 7.95
C ALA A 58 -8.87 -4.69 6.63
N LEU A 59 -7.74 -5.26 6.21
CA LEU A 59 -7.08 -4.85 4.96
C LEU A 59 -7.93 -5.16 3.72
N ALA A 60 -8.60 -6.31 3.69
CA ALA A 60 -9.50 -6.69 2.60
C ALA A 60 -10.67 -5.70 2.49
N ARG A 61 -11.28 -5.33 3.62
CA ARG A 61 -12.39 -4.38 3.64
C ARG A 61 -11.98 -2.94 3.36
N LEU A 62 -10.81 -2.51 3.80
CA LEU A 62 -10.25 -1.22 3.43
C LEU A 62 -10.00 -1.15 1.92
N HIS A 63 -9.42 -2.20 1.33
CA HIS A 63 -9.19 -2.28 -0.11
C HIS A 63 -10.50 -2.21 -0.90
N LEU A 64 -11.52 -2.94 -0.44
CA LEU A 64 -12.85 -2.90 -1.04
C LEU A 64 -13.51 -1.51 -0.89
N THR A 65 -13.38 -0.87 0.27
CA THR A 65 -13.91 0.48 0.53
C THR A 65 -13.30 1.51 -0.41
N ALA A 66 -11.96 1.52 -0.54
CA ALA A 66 -11.27 2.40 -1.49
C ALA A 66 -11.75 2.16 -2.93
N ARG A 67 -11.83 0.90 -3.36
CA ARG A 67 -12.28 0.54 -4.72
C ARG A 67 -13.72 0.96 -4.99
N ARG A 68 -14.63 0.80 -4.02
CA ARG A 68 -16.03 1.24 -4.12
C ARG A 68 -16.17 2.75 -4.27
N LEU A 69 -15.22 3.51 -3.72
CA LEU A 69 -15.13 4.96 -3.85
C LEU A 69 -14.31 5.40 -5.09
N GLY A 70 -13.87 4.46 -5.94
CA GLY A 70 -13.13 4.78 -7.16
C GLY A 70 -11.64 5.05 -6.96
N HIS A 71 -11.06 4.63 -5.84
CA HIS A 71 -9.64 4.78 -5.54
C HIS A 71 -8.88 3.46 -5.67
N ARG A 72 -7.58 3.58 -5.95
CA ARG A 72 -6.64 2.46 -5.89
C ARG A 72 -5.97 2.47 -4.52
N MET A 73 -5.85 1.29 -3.89
CA MET A 73 -5.20 1.17 -2.59
C MET A 73 -4.07 0.15 -2.64
N ALA A 74 -2.91 0.54 -2.13
CA ALA A 74 -1.73 -0.31 -1.96
C ALA A 74 -1.32 -0.38 -0.49
N VAL A 75 -0.91 -1.55 -0.03
CA VAL A 75 -0.44 -1.76 1.35
C VAL A 75 1.08 -1.68 1.41
N ARG A 76 1.62 -0.89 2.35
CA ARG A 76 3.05 -0.65 2.56
C ARG A 76 3.44 -0.98 4.01
N GLY A 77 4.69 -1.39 4.21
CA GLY A 77 5.22 -1.69 5.55
C GLY A 77 4.81 -3.05 6.12
N ALA A 78 4.18 -3.92 5.32
CA ALA A 78 3.86 -5.27 5.75
C ALA A 78 5.13 -6.05 6.11
N GLY A 79 5.21 -6.53 7.36
CA GLY A 79 6.23 -7.47 7.81
C GLY A 79 6.10 -8.85 7.14
N PRO A 80 7.11 -9.72 7.28
CA PRO A 80 7.13 -11.04 6.61
C PRO A 80 5.91 -11.89 6.96
N ASP A 81 5.51 -11.95 8.23
CA ASP A 81 4.38 -12.75 8.70
C ASP A 81 3.05 -12.31 8.05
N LEU A 82 2.83 -10.99 7.95
CA LEU A 82 1.63 -10.45 7.32
C LEU A 82 1.62 -10.74 5.82
N ARG A 83 2.78 -10.65 5.15
CA ARG A 83 2.88 -11.01 3.72
C ARG A 83 2.56 -12.48 3.49
N LEU A 84 3.10 -13.37 4.31
CA LEU A 84 2.82 -14.81 4.24
C LEU A 84 1.33 -15.10 4.47
N LEU A 85 0.70 -14.45 5.45
CA LEU A 85 -0.74 -14.58 5.69
C LEU A 85 -1.55 -14.11 4.48
N LEU A 86 -1.21 -12.94 3.90
CA LEU A 86 -1.87 -12.41 2.72
C LEU A 86 -1.68 -13.31 1.49
N GLU A 87 -0.51 -13.91 1.32
CA GLU A 87 -0.26 -14.89 0.26
C GLU A 87 -1.11 -16.15 0.46
N LEU A 88 -1.14 -16.69 1.69
CA LEU A 88 -1.92 -17.86 2.06
C LEU A 88 -3.42 -17.68 1.79
N VAL A 89 -3.96 -16.48 2.05
CA VAL A 89 -5.38 -16.17 1.82
C VAL A 89 -5.69 -15.64 0.41
N GLY A 90 -4.70 -15.58 -0.50
CA GLY A 90 -4.88 -15.12 -1.86
C GLY A 90 -5.06 -13.60 -2.03
N LEU A 91 -4.62 -12.81 -1.04
CA LEU A 91 -4.69 -11.34 -1.02
C LEU A 91 -3.36 -10.63 -1.30
N ALA A 92 -2.30 -11.33 -1.70
CA ALA A 92 -1.00 -10.73 -1.99
C ALA A 92 -1.04 -9.57 -3.01
N GLY A 93 -2.04 -9.56 -3.90
CA GLY A 93 -2.22 -8.50 -4.90
C GLY A 93 -2.54 -7.10 -4.34
N ILE A 94 -2.86 -6.97 -3.05
CA ILE A 94 -3.07 -5.65 -2.41
C ILE A 94 -1.76 -5.01 -1.94
N LEU A 95 -0.68 -5.77 -1.88
CA LEU A 95 0.62 -5.27 -1.47
C LEU A 95 1.14 -4.31 -2.54
N SER A 96 1.68 -3.17 -2.10
CA SER A 96 2.49 -2.35 -2.99
C SER A 96 3.67 -3.20 -3.46
N PRO A 97 3.98 -3.23 -4.77
CA PRO A 97 5.15 -3.93 -5.25
C PRO A 97 6.36 -3.42 -4.47
N PRO A 98 7.32 -4.29 -4.09
CA PRO A 98 8.54 -3.82 -3.47
C PRO A 98 9.11 -2.74 -4.39
N ALA A 99 9.45 -1.58 -3.84
CA ALA A 99 10.04 -0.50 -4.62
C ALA A 99 11.23 -1.11 -5.37
N GLY A 100 11.07 -1.33 -6.68
CA GLY A 100 12.11 -1.92 -7.50
C GLY A 100 13.37 -1.08 -7.34
N PRO A 101 14.58 -1.66 -7.44
CA PRO A 101 15.80 -0.87 -7.32
C PRO A 101 15.68 0.30 -8.29
N ALA A 102 15.69 1.53 -7.76
CA ALA A 102 15.58 2.74 -8.55
C ALA A 102 16.61 2.65 -9.68
N GLY A 103 16.11 2.47 -10.91
CA GLY A 103 16.93 2.03 -12.02
C GLY A 103 18.14 2.93 -12.17
N ARG A 104 19.33 2.35 -12.02
CA ARG A 104 20.62 2.98 -12.31
C ARG A 104 20.65 3.32 -13.81
N ARG A 105 20.06 4.44 -14.20
CA ARG A 105 20.30 5.10 -15.48
C ARG A 105 21.63 5.83 -15.39
N GLY A 106 22.72 5.06 -15.32
CA GLY A 106 24.09 5.54 -15.53
C GLY A 106 24.56 5.03 -16.88
N GLY A 107 24.25 5.77 -17.94
CA GLY A 107 24.74 5.48 -19.29
C GLY A 107 26.26 5.42 -19.30
N THR A 108 26.81 4.33 -19.82
CA THR A 108 28.23 4.21 -20.10
C THR A 108 28.52 4.93 -21.41
N SER A 109 28.99 6.17 -21.36
CA SER A 109 29.78 6.71 -22.47
C SER A 109 31.22 6.27 -22.26
N ALA A 110 31.58 5.14 -22.88
CA ALA A 110 32.97 4.77 -23.06
C ALA A 110 33.57 5.75 -24.09
N SER A 111 34.38 6.70 -23.61
CA SER A 111 35.25 7.50 -24.47
C SER A 111 36.29 6.56 -25.09
N ARG A 112 36.31 6.45 -26.41
CA ARG A 112 37.36 5.73 -27.14
C ARG A 112 38.67 6.54 -27.08
N PRO A 113 39.83 5.92 -26.79
CA PRO A 113 41.11 6.61 -26.79
C PRO A 113 41.53 6.97 -28.22
N GLY A 114 42.01 8.20 -28.42
CA GLY A 114 42.58 8.67 -29.69
C GLY A 114 43.99 8.13 -29.90
N THR A 115 44.23 7.57 -31.08
CA THR A 115 45.54 7.15 -31.60
C THR A 115 46.43 8.37 -31.84
N THR A 116 47.67 8.33 -31.36
CA THR A 116 48.79 9.16 -31.86
C THR A 116 49.70 8.28 -32.68
#